data_AF-A0A2U1Q654-F1
#
_entry.id   AF-A0A2U1Q654-F1
#
_cell.length_a   1.000
_cell.length_b   1.000
_cell.length_c   1.000
_cell.angle_alpha   90.00
_cell.angle_beta   90.00
_cell.angle_gamma   90.00
#
_symmetry.space_group_name_H-M   'P 1'
#
loop_
_entity.id
_entity.type
_entity.pdbx_description
1 polymer ?
#
loop_
_entity_poly.entity_id
_entity_poly.type
_entity_poly.pdbx_seq_one_letter_code
_entity_poly.pdbx_strand_id
1 'polypeptide(L)'
;MDRIPTTDALARRNIRVENVLCRLCDTVEESAIHLFTACAFSYGVWSSVSNWLKIGPFFAFDFRDILKLYKQVKMGKEGKKISHGIVLAACWAIWKARNDKIFRGKVPKVAEVV
;
A
#
# COMPACT_ATOMS: atom_id res chain seq x y z
N MET A 1 -8.06 4.07 -12.34
CA MET A 1 -7.81 4.31 -10.91
C MET A 1 -9.06 4.99 -10.32
N ASP A 2 -9.14 5.32 -9.03
CA ASP A 2 -10.22 6.14 -8.40
C ASP A 2 -11.44 5.41 -7.82
N ARG A 3 -11.36 4.09 -7.67
CA ARG A 3 -12.45 3.32 -7.04
C ARG A 3 -12.40 3.35 -5.51
N ILE A 4 -11.23 3.61 -4.93
CA ILE A 4 -11.05 3.69 -3.48
C ILE A 4 -11.16 5.14 -2.99
N PRO A 5 -11.67 5.37 -1.77
CA PRO A 5 -11.87 6.72 -1.22
C PRO A 5 -10.57 7.32 -0.66
N THR A 6 -9.60 7.56 -1.54
CA THR A 6 -8.44 8.43 -1.25
C THR A 6 -8.87 9.89 -1.25
N THR A 7 -8.11 10.78 -0.59
CA THR A 7 -8.51 12.20 -0.47
C THR A 7 -8.70 12.85 -1.84
N ASP A 8 -7.83 12.57 -2.81
CA ASP A 8 -7.97 13.05 -4.19
C ASP A 8 -9.24 12.54 -4.89
N ALA A 9 -9.59 11.26 -4.70
CA ALA A 9 -10.79 10.65 -5.28
C ALA A 9 -12.07 11.16 -4.62
N LEU A 10 -12.04 11.47 -3.33
CA LEU A 10 -13.14 12.12 -2.61
C LEU A 10 -13.33 13.56 -3.08
N ALA A 11 -12.25 14.32 -3.27
CA ALA A 11 -12.29 15.68 -3.80
C ALA A 11 -12.92 15.72 -5.21
N ARG A 12 -12.57 14.78 -6.10
CA ARG A 12 -13.21 14.62 -7.43
C ARG A 12 -14.72 14.36 -7.36
N ARG A 13 -15.23 13.88 -6.22
CA ARG A 13 -16.66 13.62 -5.97
C ARG A 13 -17.33 14.75 -5.18
N ASN A 14 -16.68 15.91 -5.06
CA ASN A 14 -17.14 17.06 -4.27
C ASN A 14 -17.35 16.74 -2.78
N ILE A 15 -16.65 15.74 -2.24
CA ILE A 15 -16.64 15.44 -0.81
C ILE A 15 -15.46 16.19 -0.18
N ARG A 16 -15.77 17.15 0.70
CA ARG A 16 -14.76 17.96 1.39
C ARG A 16 -14.03 17.11 2.43
N VAL A 17 -12.71 17.05 2.30
CA VAL A 17 -11.81 16.43 3.29
C VAL A 17 -10.97 17.53 3.92
N GLU A 18 -10.94 17.62 5.25
CA GLU A 18 -10.24 18.69 5.96
C GLU A 18 -8.71 18.60 5.81
N ASN A 19 -8.17 17.39 5.83
CA ASN A 19 -6.76 17.12 5.65
C ASN A 19 -6.54 16.26 4.41
N VAL A 20 -5.88 16.84 3.41
CA VAL A 20 -5.59 16.19 2.12
C VAL A 20 -4.33 15.31 2.16
N LEU A 21 -3.50 15.45 3.20
CA LEU A 21 -2.25 14.71 3.35
C LEU A 21 -2.53 13.23 3.62
N CYS A 22 -1.67 12.37 3.05
CA CYS A 22 -1.64 10.95 3.30
C CYS A 22 -1.52 10.67 4.78
N ARG A 23 -2.52 10.01 5.34
CA ARG A 23 -2.60 9.80 6.78
C ARG A 23 -1.59 8.80 7.29
N LEU A 24 -0.87 8.07 6.43
CA LEU A 24 0.20 7.19 6.88
C LEU A 24 1.53 7.93 7.11
N CYS A 25 1.93 8.82 6.21
CA CYS A 25 3.21 9.55 6.31
C CYS A 25 3.09 11.04 6.69
N ASP A 26 1.91 11.64 6.53
CA ASP A 26 1.62 13.05 6.82
C ASP A 26 2.49 14.07 6.05
N THR A 27 3.03 13.71 4.88
CA THR A 27 3.96 14.57 4.10
C THR A 27 3.48 14.97 2.72
N VAL A 28 2.70 14.14 2.03
CA VAL A 28 2.28 14.34 0.63
C VAL A 28 0.78 14.12 0.55
N GLU A 29 0.10 14.80 -0.38
CA GLU A 29 -1.32 14.58 -0.65
C GLU A 29 -1.62 13.10 -0.98
N GLU A 30 -2.73 12.60 -0.43
CA GLU A 30 -3.12 11.22 -0.60
C GLU A 30 -3.70 10.97 -1.99
N SER A 31 -3.03 10.09 -2.74
CA SER A 31 -3.56 9.45 -3.93
C SER A 31 -3.39 7.94 -3.83
N ALA A 32 -4.08 7.17 -4.66
CA ALA A 32 -3.89 5.72 -4.69
C ALA A 32 -2.44 5.34 -5.03
N ILE A 33 -1.79 6.10 -5.93
CA ILE A 33 -0.38 5.88 -6.27
C ILE A 33 0.48 6.14 -5.03
N HIS A 34 0.40 7.33 -4.44
CA HIS A 34 1.19 7.65 -3.26
C HIS A 34 0.96 6.65 -2.12
N LEU A 35 -0.30 6.35 -1.80
CA LEU A 35 -0.67 5.45 -0.71
C LEU A 35 -0.05 4.06 -0.86
N PHE A 36 -0.01 3.49 -2.05
CA PHE A 36 0.52 2.14 -2.24
C PHE A 36 1.98 2.09 -2.63
N THR A 37 2.55 3.12 -3.26
CA THR A 37 3.93 3.10 -3.78
C THR A 37 4.83 4.08 -3.03
N ALA A 38 4.65 5.38 -3.22
CA ALA A 38 5.60 6.42 -2.81
C ALA A 38 5.55 6.80 -1.32
N CYS A 39 4.56 6.33 -0.57
CA CYS A 39 4.44 6.58 0.86
C CYS A 39 5.57 5.87 1.63
N ALA A 40 6.28 6.59 2.50
CA ALA A 40 7.36 6.03 3.31
C ALA A 40 6.90 4.85 4.19
N PHE A 41 5.66 4.88 4.70
CA PHE A 41 5.08 3.76 5.42
C PHE A 41 4.93 2.52 4.53
N SER A 42 4.36 2.71 3.35
CA SER A 42 4.12 1.62 2.38
C SER A 42 5.44 1.06 1.85
N TYR A 43 6.46 1.90 1.66
CA TYR A 43 7.82 1.44 1.35
C TYR A 43 8.35 0.48 2.43
N GLY A 44 8.16 0.80 3.72
CA GLY A 44 8.52 -0.10 4.81
C GLY A 44 7.82 -1.46 4.72
N VAL A 45 6.51 -1.46 4.45
CA VAL A 45 5.73 -2.69 4.24
C VAL A 45 6.28 -3.50 3.07
N TRP A 46 6.51 -2.86 1.92
CA TRP A 46 7.03 -3.53 0.73
C TRP A 46 8.45 -4.05 0.92
N SER A 47 9.30 -3.37 1.68
CA SER A 47 10.63 -3.84 2.04
C SER A 47 10.56 -5.16 2.81
N SER A 48 9.70 -5.24 3.84
CA SER A 48 9.47 -6.46 4.61
C SER A 48 8.87 -7.59 3.76
N VAL A 49 7.84 -7.31 2.95
CA VAL A 49 7.22 -8.30 2.05
C VAL A 49 8.23 -8.83 1.03
N SER A 50 9.05 -7.94 0.45
CA SER A 50 10.05 -8.31 -0.54
C SER A 50 11.16 -9.18 0.06
N ASN A 51 11.52 -8.92 1.32
CA ASN A 51 12.44 -9.76 2.08
C ASN A 51 11.86 -11.16 2.32
N TRP A 52 10.60 -11.27 2.73
CA TRP A 52 9.93 -12.57 2.91
C TRP A 52 9.87 -13.39 1.62
N LEU A 53 9.58 -12.72 0.50
CA LEU A 53 9.49 -13.34 -0.82
C LEU A 53 10.87 -13.58 -1.47
N LYS A 54 11.97 -13.15 -0.84
CA LYS A 54 13.35 -13.30 -1.33
C LYS A 54 13.57 -12.71 -2.74
N ILE A 55 12.94 -11.57 -3.02
CA ILE A 55 13.02 -10.88 -4.33
C ILE A 55 14.00 -9.71 -4.35
N GLY A 56 14.58 -9.35 -3.19
CA GLY A 56 15.49 -8.22 -3.04
C GLY A 56 14.75 -6.88 -2.90
N PRO A 57 15.45 -5.73 -2.97
CA PRO A 57 14.82 -4.42 -2.88
C PRO A 57 13.79 -4.21 -3.98
N PHE A 58 12.60 -3.74 -3.61
CA PHE A 58 11.51 -3.47 -4.54
C PHE A 58 11.17 -1.98 -4.57
N PHE A 59 11.02 -1.46 -5.78
CA PHE A 59 10.55 -0.10 -6.04
C PHE A 59 9.36 -0.18 -6.98
N ALA A 60 8.23 0.40 -6.57
CA ALA A 60 7.05 0.57 -7.40
C ALA A 60 6.87 2.04 -7.75
N PHE A 61 6.54 2.31 -9.01
CA PHE A 61 6.18 3.66 -9.46
C PHE A 61 4.70 3.73 -9.83
N ASP A 62 4.11 2.60 -10.22
CA ASP A 62 2.68 2.44 -10.44
C ASP A 62 2.12 1.26 -9.64
N PHE A 63 0.82 1.28 -9.36
CA PHE A 63 0.14 0.16 -8.70
C PHE A 63 0.26 -1.16 -9.47
N ARG A 64 0.40 -1.12 -10.80
CA ARG A 64 0.64 -2.30 -11.64
C ARG A 64 1.97 -2.98 -11.32
N ASP A 65 2.98 -2.25 -10.85
CA ASP A 65 4.27 -2.82 -10.47
C ASP A 65 4.11 -3.71 -9.24
N ILE A 66 3.33 -3.25 -8.27
CA ILE A 66 2.95 -4.02 -7.07
C ILE A 66 2.23 -5.31 -7.49
N LEU A 67 1.21 -5.20 -8.36
CA LEU A 67 0.46 -6.37 -8.83
C LEU A 67 1.32 -7.37 -9.61
N LYS A 68 2.48 -6.96 -10.12
CA LYS A 68 3.42 -7.83 -10.84
C LYS A 68 4.53 -8.37 -9.94
N LEU A 69 4.62 -7.96 -8.66
CA LEU A 69 5.67 -8.37 -7.74
C LEU A 69 5.83 -9.90 -7.66
N TYR A 70 4.70 -10.62 -7.59
CA TYR A 70 4.69 -12.08 -7.51
C TYR A 70 5.41 -12.78 -8.67
N LYS A 71 5.55 -12.11 -9.83
CA LYS A 71 6.25 -12.66 -11.01
C LYS A 71 7.75 -12.75 -10.81
N GLN A 72 8.32 -11.93 -9.92
CA GLN A 72 9.75 -11.90 -9.61
C GLN A 72 10.18 -13.04 -8.68
N VAL A 73 9.21 -13.70 -8.03
CA VAL A 73 9.48 -14.81 -7.10
C VAL A 73 9.99 -16.03 -7.87
N LYS A 74 11.14 -16.55 -7.45
CA LYS A 74 11.79 -17.76 -7.99
C LYS A 74 11.17 -19.04 -7.44
N MET A 75 9.85 -19.18 -7.57
CA MET A 75 9.09 -20.37 -7.15
C MET A 75 8.26 -20.94 -8.31
N GLY A 76 7.80 -22.18 -8.15
CA GLY A 76 6.84 -22.81 -9.06
C GLY A 76 5.47 -22.10 -9.08
N LYS A 77 4.54 -22.62 -9.90
CA LYS A 77 3.21 -22.04 -10.13
C LYS A 77 2.45 -21.76 -8.83
N GLU A 78 2.47 -22.70 -7.88
CA GLU A 78 1.76 -22.54 -6.61
C GLU A 78 2.41 -21.49 -5.71
N GLY A 79 3.74 -21.44 -5.65
CA GLY A 79 4.46 -20.40 -4.92
C GLY A 79 4.18 -18.99 -5.45
N LYS A 80 4.09 -18.85 -6.78
CA LYS A 80 3.68 -17.58 -7.41
C LYS A 80 2.24 -17.18 -7.05
N LYS A 81 1.32 -18.15 -6.97
CA LYS A 81 -0.07 -17.92 -6.56
C LYS A 81 -0.15 -17.47 -5.09
N ILE A 82 0.59 -18.13 -4.19
CA ILE A 82 0.69 -17.74 -2.77
C ILE A 82 1.28 -16.33 -2.66
N SER A 83 2.37 -16.05 -3.39
CA SER A 83 3.02 -14.74 -3.40
C SER A 83 2.08 -13.63 -3.89
N HIS A 84 1.24 -13.92 -4.89
CA HIS A 84 0.21 -12.99 -5.34
C HIS A 84 -0.82 -12.73 -4.23
N GLY A 85 -1.24 -13.78 -3.51
CA GLY A 85 -2.10 -13.62 -2.33
C GLY A 85 -1.49 -12.72 -1.25
N ILE A 86 -0.20 -12.89 -0.95
CA ILE A 86 0.55 -12.06 0.00
C ILE A 86 0.56 -10.59 -0.45
N VAL A 87 0.81 -10.32 -1.73
CA VAL A 87 0.78 -8.96 -2.29
C VAL A 87 -0.59 -8.31 -2.10
N LEU A 88 -1.67 -9.03 -2.42
CA LEU A 88 -3.03 -8.52 -2.26
C LEU A 88 -3.38 -8.28 -0.79
N ALA A 89 -2.96 -9.18 0.10
CA ALA A 89 -3.13 -9.02 1.54
C ALA A 89 -2.37 -7.81 2.09
N ALA A 90 -1.14 -7.58 1.62
CA ALA A 90 -0.35 -6.39 1.99
C ALA A 90 -1.02 -5.09 1.54
N CYS A 91 -1.55 -5.03 0.31
CA CYS A 91 -2.35 -3.89 -0.15
C CYS A 91 -3.56 -3.65 0.76
N TRP A 92 -4.30 -4.70 1.12
CA TRP A 92 -5.43 -4.57 2.03
C TRP A 92 -5.00 -4.10 3.43
N ALA A 93 -3.88 -4.61 3.94
CA ALA A 93 -3.38 -4.26 5.26
C ALA A 93 -2.90 -2.80 5.32
N ILE A 94 -2.24 -2.28 4.28
CA ILE A 94 -1.93 -0.85 4.13
C ILE A 94 -3.21 -0.01 4.14
N TRP A 95 -4.21 -0.40 3.34
CA TRP A 95 -5.49 0.30 3.29
C TRP A 95 -6.19 0.31 4.66
N LYS A 96 -6.18 -0.83 5.36
CA LYS A 96 -6.72 -0.96 6.71
C LYS A 96 -5.97 -0.07 7.71
N ALA A 97 -4.64 -0.06 7.68
CA ALA A 97 -3.83 0.78 8.56
C ALA A 97 -4.15 2.28 8.38
N ARG A 98 -4.32 2.71 7.12
CA ARG A 98 -4.74 4.09 6.78
C ARG A 98 -6.11 4.41 7.39
N ASN A 99 -7.07 3.52 7.25
CA ASN A 99 -8.42 3.72 7.81
C ASN A 99 -8.42 3.69 9.35
N ASP A 100 -7.63 2.81 9.97
CA ASP A 100 -7.48 2.76 11.42
C ASP A 100 -6.88 4.06 11.97
N LYS A 101 -5.90 4.69 11.28
CA LYS A 101 -5.40 6.01 11.66
C LYS A 101 -6.47 7.10 11.55
N ILE A 102 -7.31 7.06 10.53
CA ILE A 102 -8.34 8.09 10.30
C ILE A 102 -9.51 7.96 11.27
N PHE A 103 -10.08 6.77 11.39
CA PHE A 103 -11.35 6.57 12.10
C PHE A 103 -11.16 6.12 13.55
N ARG A 104 -9.95 5.68 13.92
CA ARG A 104 -9.67 5.15 15.27
C ARG A 104 -8.46 5.81 15.93
N GLY A 105 -7.85 6.81 15.30
CA GLY A 105 -6.71 7.54 15.85
C GLY A 105 -5.47 6.69 16.13
N LYS A 106 -5.37 5.49 15.53
CA LYS A 106 -4.22 4.61 15.76
C LYS A 106 -2.96 5.18 15.13
N VAL A 107 -1.82 4.95 15.78
CA VAL A 107 -0.50 5.23 15.21
C VAL A 107 -0.05 4.01 14.42
N PRO A 108 0.01 4.08 13.09
CA PRO A 108 0.34 2.93 12.26
C PRO A 108 1.82 2.59 12.42
N LYS A 109 2.12 1.30 12.61
CA LYS A 109 3.50 0.78 12.60
C LYS A 109 3.64 -0.26 11.51
N VAL A 110 4.75 -0.21 10.78
CA VAL A 110 5.02 -1.19 9.70
C VAL A 110 4.99 -2.61 10.25
N ALA A 111 5.57 -2.85 11.42
CA ALA A 111 5.60 -4.15 12.09
C ALA A 111 4.21 -4.69 12.53
N GLU A 112 3.15 -3.87 12.53
CA GLU A 112 1.79 -4.34 12.80
C GLU A 112 1.03 -4.71 11.50
N VAL A 113 1.61 -4.37 10.33
CA VAL A 113 1.07 -4.64 9.00
C VAL A 113 1.72 -5.88 8.37
N VAL A 114 2.99 -6.11 8.68
CA VAL A 114 3.77 -7.28 8.25
C VAL A 114 3.90 -8.27 9.39
#